data_AF-A0A252DH28-F1
#
_entry.id   AF-A0A252DH28-F1
#
_cell.length_a   1.000
_cell.length_b   1.000
_cell.length_c   1.000
_cell.angle_alpha   90.00
_cell.angle_beta   90.00
_cell.angle_gamma   90.00
#
_symmetry.space_group_name_H-M   'P 1'
#
loop_
_entity.id
_entity.type
_entity.pdbx_description
1 polymer ?
#
loop_
_entity_poly.entity_id
_entity_poly.type
_entity_poly.pdbx_seq_one_letter_code
_entity_poly.pdbx_strand_id
1 'polypeptide(L)'
;MNNVRTVSDTKRTFYALHTRPINTIYRRVVEELMVEMHLLSVNVDFSYNPIYGLGVVTTFDRFMQGYQPERDKESIFSALCQAVEQEEQRYKQDAERLRELAKSLPVNDLIAWLSQTTHLDRDADLQTQLQAIANNSNFKYSRLFAIGLFSLLELSDPELVKDEKQRNEALKNIASGLHLSEEKLSKDLDLYRSNLDKIAQALVVMADMLSADRKKREQRKQQSTTSVAPPSANE
;
A
#
# COMPACT_ATOMS: atom_id res chain seq x y z
N MET A 1 31.05 -12.32 -12.61
CA MET A 1 29.68 -12.67 -13.06
C MET A 1 28.71 -12.04 -12.07
N ASN A 2 28.07 -10.93 -12.42
CA ASN A 2 27.03 -10.35 -11.58
C ASN A 2 25.78 -11.21 -11.78
N ASN A 3 25.54 -12.15 -10.88
CA ASN A 3 24.34 -12.97 -10.93
C ASN A 3 23.16 -12.07 -10.51
N VAL A 4 22.45 -11.51 -11.49
CA VAL A 4 21.28 -10.67 -11.23
C VAL A 4 20.26 -11.54 -10.48
N ARG A 5 19.94 -11.12 -9.25
CA ARG A 5 19.01 -11.82 -8.36
C ARG A 5 17.69 -12.05 -9.08
N THR A 6 17.11 -13.24 -8.96
CA THR A 6 15.83 -13.56 -9.61
C THR A 6 14.65 -13.28 -8.69
N VAL A 7 13.45 -13.16 -9.28
CA VAL A 7 12.18 -13.13 -8.52
C VAL A 7 12.09 -14.35 -7.58
N SER A 8 12.53 -15.53 -8.03
CA SER A 8 12.49 -16.75 -7.21
C SER A 8 13.42 -16.66 -5.99
N ASP A 9 14.60 -16.04 -6.13
CA ASP A 9 15.51 -15.82 -5.00
C ASP A 9 14.94 -14.83 -3.99
N THR A 10 14.28 -13.78 -4.48
CA THR A 10 13.53 -12.82 -3.65
C THR A 10 12.40 -13.51 -2.88
N LYS A 11 11.55 -14.29 -3.56
CA LYS A 11 10.50 -15.08 -2.90
C LYS A 11 11.06 -16.05 -1.86
N ARG A 12 12.16 -16.75 -2.19
CA ARG A 12 12.83 -17.66 -1.25
C ARG A 12 13.30 -16.92 0.00
N THR A 13 13.90 -15.75 -0.16
CA THR A 13 14.36 -14.92 0.96
C THR A 13 13.19 -14.44 1.82
N PHE A 14 12.11 -13.96 1.20
CA PHE A 14 10.91 -13.55 1.91
C PHE A 14 10.37 -14.66 2.83
N TYR A 15 10.19 -15.87 2.28
CA TYR A 15 9.68 -17.00 3.08
C TYR A 15 10.69 -17.59 4.06
N ALA A 16 11.99 -17.32 3.90
CA ALA A 16 13.00 -17.64 4.90
C ALA A 16 12.96 -16.67 6.10
N LEU A 17 12.65 -15.39 5.84
CA LEU A 17 12.54 -14.34 6.87
C LEU A 17 11.19 -14.37 7.59
N HIS A 18 10.09 -14.58 6.84
CA HIS A 18 8.74 -14.71 7.38
C HIS A 18 8.19 -16.12 7.14
N THR A 19 8.37 -16.98 8.13
CA THR A 19 7.99 -18.40 8.07
C THR A 19 6.54 -18.67 8.49
N ARG A 20 5.83 -17.68 9.03
CA ARG A 20 4.45 -17.82 9.48
C ARG A 20 3.49 -17.86 8.28
N PRO A 21 2.38 -18.62 8.36
CA PRO A 21 1.40 -18.65 7.28
C PRO A 21 0.72 -17.30 7.07
N ILE A 22 0.72 -16.81 5.82
CA ILE A 22 -0.05 -15.64 5.42
C ILE A 22 -1.41 -16.11 4.89
N ASN A 23 -2.48 -15.52 5.43
CA ASN A 23 -3.85 -15.75 4.96
C ASN A 23 -3.95 -15.52 3.44
N THR A 24 -4.61 -16.43 2.75
CA THR A 24 -4.69 -16.47 1.28
C THR A 24 -5.16 -15.16 0.64
N ILE A 25 -6.07 -14.41 1.27
CA ILE A 25 -6.56 -13.12 0.77
C ILE A 25 -5.40 -12.12 0.64
N TYR A 26 -4.56 -12.05 1.67
CA TYR A 26 -3.43 -11.11 1.73
C TYR A 26 -2.17 -11.65 1.05
N ARG A 27 -2.05 -12.98 0.90
CA ARG A 27 -0.89 -13.59 0.22
C ARG A 27 -0.71 -13.02 -1.19
N ARG A 28 -1.80 -12.89 -1.94
CA ARG A 28 -1.74 -12.33 -3.30
C ARG A 28 -1.20 -10.90 -3.30
N VAL A 29 -1.67 -10.06 -2.38
CA VAL A 29 -1.19 -8.68 -2.21
C VAL A 29 0.31 -8.65 -1.93
N VAL A 30 0.76 -9.44 -0.96
CA VAL A 30 2.18 -9.49 -0.55
C VAL A 30 3.06 -9.99 -1.70
N GLU A 31 2.63 -11.02 -2.42
CA GLU A 31 3.39 -11.54 -3.56
C GLU A 31 3.45 -10.58 -4.74
N GLU A 32 2.34 -9.93 -5.10
CA GLU A 32 2.31 -8.94 -6.18
C GLU A 32 3.21 -7.73 -5.84
N LEU A 33 3.12 -7.21 -4.60
CA LEU A 33 3.96 -6.11 -4.13
C LEU A 33 5.45 -6.51 -4.13
N MET A 34 5.79 -7.70 -3.63
CA MET A 34 7.17 -8.22 -3.63
C MET A 34 7.75 -8.32 -5.05
N VAL A 35 6.97 -8.84 -6.00
CA VAL A 35 7.41 -8.97 -7.39
C VAL A 35 7.60 -7.60 -8.02
N GLU A 36 6.67 -6.66 -7.79
CA GLU A 36 6.78 -5.30 -8.29
C GLU A 36 8.03 -4.59 -7.74
N MET A 37 8.26 -4.65 -6.43
CA MET A 37 9.45 -4.08 -5.78
C MET A 37 10.74 -4.68 -6.34
N HIS A 38 10.77 -5.99 -6.60
CA HIS A 38 11.93 -6.66 -7.19
C HIS A 38 12.19 -6.22 -8.63
N LEU A 39 11.16 -6.20 -9.48
CA LEU A 39 11.31 -5.80 -10.88
C LEU A 39 11.75 -4.33 -11.02
N LEU A 40 11.38 -3.49 -10.06
CA LEU A 40 11.90 -2.13 -9.95
C LEU A 40 13.36 -2.14 -9.48
N SER A 41 13.72 -2.87 -8.43
CA SER A 41 15.07 -2.83 -7.85
C SER A 41 16.17 -3.30 -8.81
N VAL A 42 15.86 -4.18 -9.76
CA VAL A 42 16.81 -4.64 -10.79
C VAL A 42 16.76 -3.83 -12.09
N ASN A 43 15.88 -2.83 -12.20
CA ASN A 43 15.79 -1.98 -13.37
C ASN A 43 16.87 -0.90 -13.31
N VAL A 44 17.65 -0.75 -14.39
CA VAL A 44 18.80 0.17 -14.46
C VAL A 44 18.42 1.65 -14.33
N ASP A 45 17.21 2.02 -14.72
CA ASP A 45 16.71 3.39 -14.67
C ASP A 45 15.96 3.69 -13.35
N PHE A 46 15.79 2.68 -12.49
CA PHE A 46 15.14 2.84 -11.21
C PHE A 46 16.10 3.37 -10.16
N SER A 47 15.62 4.36 -9.41
CA SER A 47 16.26 4.84 -8.19
C SER A 47 15.19 5.04 -7.13
N TYR A 48 15.51 4.64 -5.90
CA TYR A 48 14.63 4.91 -4.77
C TYR A 48 14.48 6.41 -4.58
N ASN A 49 13.25 6.84 -4.32
CA ASN A 49 12.92 8.18 -3.82
C ASN A 49 11.84 8.09 -2.73
N PRO A 50 11.73 9.11 -1.85
CA PRO A 50 10.76 9.10 -0.74
C PRO A 50 9.30 8.98 -1.16
N ILE A 51 8.91 9.51 -2.33
CA ILE A 51 7.52 9.41 -2.85
C ILE A 51 7.20 7.94 -3.17
N TYR A 52 8.13 7.23 -3.81
CA TYR A 52 8.02 5.77 -3.99
C TYR A 52 7.96 5.03 -2.65
N GLY A 53 8.80 5.43 -1.68
CA GLY A 53 8.79 4.85 -0.32
C GLY A 53 7.43 4.98 0.35
N LEU A 54 6.85 6.18 0.34
CA LEU A 54 5.48 6.45 0.81
C LEU A 54 4.46 5.58 0.06
N GLY A 55 4.59 5.46 -1.25
CA GLY A 55 3.73 4.60 -2.07
C GLY A 55 3.75 3.13 -1.65
N VAL A 56 4.92 2.58 -1.36
CA VAL A 56 5.07 1.20 -0.85
C VAL A 56 4.43 1.04 0.52
N VAL A 57 4.71 1.95 1.46
CA VAL A 57 4.12 1.90 2.80
C VAL A 57 2.61 2.03 2.74
N THR A 58 2.07 3.01 2.00
CA THR A 58 0.61 3.18 1.84
C THR A 58 -0.03 1.96 1.20
N THR A 59 0.57 1.41 0.14
CA THR A 59 0.05 0.20 -0.50
C THR A 59 -0.04 -0.94 0.50
N PHE A 60 1.04 -1.20 1.25
CA PHE A 60 1.05 -2.23 2.27
C PHE A 60 -0.01 -1.98 3.35
N ASP A 61 -0.03 -0.79 3.96
CA ASP A 61 -0.94 -0.45 5.06
C ASP A 61 -2.41 -0.61 4.65
N ARG A 62 -2.78 -0.09 3.48
CA ARG A 62 -4.17 -0.09 2.99
C ARG A 62 -4.62 -1.50 2.62
N PHE A 63 -3.81 -2.26 1.90
CA PHE A 63 -4.21 -3.61 1.49
C PHE A 63 -4.07 -4.66 2.60
N MET A 64 -3.30 -4.38 3.65
CA MET A 64 -3.18 -5.23 4.84
C MET A 64 -4.16 -4.84 5.95
N GLN A 65 -5.10 -3.93 5.67
CA GLN A 65 -6.13 -3.55 6.63
C GLN A 65 -6.96 -4.78 7.05
N GLY A 66 -7.20 -4.93 8.35
CA GLY A 66 -7.94 -6.06 8.91
C GLY A 66 -7.17 -7.39 8.99
N TYR A 67 -5.88 -7.41 8.64
CA TYR A 67 -5.06 -8.62 8.73
C TYR A 67 -5.00 -9.15 10.17
N GLN A 68 -5.03 -10.48 10.33
CA GLN A 68 -4.91 -11.14 11.64
C GLN A 68 -3.94 -12.32 11.58
N PRO A 69 -3.03 -12.46 12.58
CA PRO A 69 -2.86 -11.57 13.73
C PRO A 69 -2.13 -10.26 13.36
N GLU A 70 -2.60 -9.13 13.88
CA GLU A 70 -2.08 -7.78 13.55
C GLU A 70 -0.54 -7.65 13.70
N ARG A 71 0.02 -8.27 14.74
CA ARG A 71 1.47 -8.25 15.04
C ARG A 71 2.35 -8.81 13.90
N ASP A 72 1.79 -9.65 13.03
CA ASP A 72 2.58 -10.26 11.95
C ASP A 72 2.77 -9.29 10.79
N LYS A 73 1.98 -8.20 10.68
CA LYS A 73 2.15 -7.19 9.62
C LYS A 73 3.54 -6.58 9.64
N GLU A 74 4.09 -6.27 10.81
CA GLU A 74 5.45 -5.72 10.94
C GLU A 74 6.49 -6.70 10.40
N SER A 75 6.37 -7.98 10.75
CA SER A 75 7.27 -9.03 10.26
C SER A 75 7.14 -9.23 8.75
N ILE A 76 5.93 -9.16 8.18
CA ILE A 76 5.70 -9.27 6.74
C ILE A 76 6.34 -8.08 6.02
N PHE A 77 6.11 -6.85 6.48
CA PHE A 77 6.70 -5.66 5.87
C PHE A 77 8.23 -5.69 5.94
N SER A 78 8.77 -6.09 7.09
CA SER A 78 10.21 -6.27 7.29
C SER A 78 10.80 -7.24 6.27
N ALA A 79 10.18 -8.42 6.14
CA ALA A 79 10.61 -9.45 5.22
C ALA A 79 10.48 -8.99 3.75
N LEU A 80 9.46 -8.19 3.40
CA LEU A 80 9.30 -7.62 2.06
C LEU A 80 10.49 -6.72 1.69
N CYS A 81 10.81 -5.75 2.54
CA CYS A 81 11.93 -4.83 2.31
C CYS A 81 13.26 -5.60 2.22
N GLN A 82 13.53 -6.48 3.19
CA GLN A 82 14.79 -7.25 3.22
C GLN A 82 14.91 -8.22 2.04
N ALA A 83 13.80 -8.79 1.55
CA ALA A 83 13.81 -9.71 0.41
C ALA A 83 14.25 -9.03 -0.90
N VAL A 84 14.06 -7.72 -1.03
CA VAL A 84 14.56 -6.91 -2.15
C VAL A 84 15.82 -6.11 -1.78
N GLU A 85 16.52 -6.53 -0.72
CA GLU A 85 17.79 -5.93 -0.26
C GLU A 85 17.64 -4.46 0.13
N GLN A 86 16.51 -4.10 0.74
CA GLN A 86 16.22 -2.76 1.25
C GLN A 86 15.94 -2.77 2.75
N GLU A 87 16.14 -1.61 3.39
CA GLU A 87 15.91 -1.42 4.82
C GLU A 87 14.51 -0.87 5.10
N GLU A 88 13.72 -1.59 5.93
CA GLU A 88 12.36 -1.15 6.30
C GLU A 88 12.31 0.23 6.97
N GLN A 89 13.37 0.60 7.70
CA GLN A 89 13.40 1.82 8.50
C GLN A 89 13.42 3.06 7.61
N ARG A 90 14.15 2.99 6.49
CA ARG A 90 14.15 4.05 5.47
C ARG A 90 12.75 4.33 4.94
N TYR A 91 12.02 3.28 4.56
CA TYR A 91 10.65 3.40 4.06
C TYR A 91 9.71 4.03 5.09
N LYS A 92 9.77 3.55 6.35
CA LYS A 92 8.92 4.06 7.43
C LYS A 92 9.21 5.53 7.74
N GLN A 93 10.49 5.90 7.84
CA GLN A 93 10.92 7.27 8.15
C GLN A 93 10.57 8.25 7.04
N ASP A 94 10.85 7.89 5.78
CA ASP A 94 10.49 8.72 4.63
C ASP A 94 8.97 8.88 4.50
N ALA A 95 8.21 7.80 4.68
CA ALA A 95 6.76 7.85 4.64
C ALA A 95 6.19 8.73 5.75
N GLU A 96 6.69 8.64 6.98
CA GLU A 96 6.20 9.46 8.09
C GLU A 96 6.53 10.94 7.88
N ARG A 97 7.76 11.26 7.50
CA ARG A 97 8.18 12.62 7.14
C ARG A 97 7.26 13.23 6.08
N LEU A 98 7.01 12.50 5.00
CA LEU A 98 6.13 12.97 3.92
C LEU A 98 4.66 13.08 4.35
N ARG A 99 4.19 12.22 5.26
CA ARG A 99 2.84 12.31 5.83
C ARG A 99 2.66 13.57 6.67
N GLU A 100 3.63 13.87 7.53
CA GLU A 100 3.63 15.09 8.35
C GLU A 100 3.69 16.34 7.47
N LEU A 101 4.57 16.32 6.46
CA LEU A 101 4.70 17.41 5.50
C LEU A 101 3.39 17.68 4.76
N ALA A 102 2.75 16.65 4.20
CA ALA A 102 1.50 16.79 3.46
C ALA A 102 0.36 17.37 4.33
N LYS A 103 0.25 16.92 5.59
CA LYS A 103 -0.75 17.43 6.55
C LYS A 103 -0.49 18.88 6.97
N SER A 104 0.75 19.34 6.88
CA SER A 104 1.15 20.69 7.31
C SER A 104 0.95 21.77 6.24
N LEU A 105 0.60 21.38 5.02
CA LEU A 105 0.49 22.29 3.87
C LEU A 105 -0.94 22.34 3.32
N PRO A 106 -1.42 23.52 2.90
CA PRO A 106 -2.62 23.60 2.07
C PRO A 106 -2.43 22.81 0.78
N VAL A 107 -3.47 22.10 0.34
CA VAL A 107 -3.38 21.22 -0.82
C VAL A 107 -2.97 21.93 -2.11
N ASN A 108 -3.37 23.20 -2.29
CA ASN A 108 -2.97 23.99 -3.45
C ASN A 108 -1.46 24.30 -3.47
N ASP A 109 -0.86 24.57 -2.31
CA ASP A 109 0.59 24.79 -2.19
C ASP A 109 1.34 23.47 -2.46
N LEU A 110 0.81 22.36 -1.96
CA LEU A 110 1.34 21.03 -2.22
C LEU A 110 1.27 20.66 -3.70
N ILE A 111 0.14 20.91 -4.38
CA ILE A 111 -0.03 20.69 -5.81
C ILE A 111 0.96 21.54 -6.60
N ALA A 112 1.07 22.84 -6.28
CA ALA A 112 2.01 23.74 -6.96
C ALA A 112 3.46 23.26 -6.79
N TRP A 113 3.81 22.78 -5.60
CA TRP A 113 5.15 22.27 -5.32
C TRP A 113 5.45 20.96 -6.09
N LEU A 114 4.54 19.99 -6.01
CA LEU A 114 4.66 18.72 -6.76
C LEU A 114 4.66 18.93 -8.27
N SER A 115 3.96 19.96 -8.76
CA SER A 115 3.93 20.36 -10.16
C SER A 115 5.14 21.22 -10.58
N GLN A 116 6.09 21.45 -9.68
CA GLN A 116 7.30 22.25 -9.92
C GLN A 116 7.02 23.70 -10.35
N THR A 117 5.83 24.23 -10.06
CA THR A 117 5.47 25.63 -10.37
C THR A 117 5.89 26.58 -9.25
N THR A 118 5.96 26.07 -8.02
CA THR A 118 6.44 26.80 -6.85
C THR A 118 7.51 25.98 -6.13
N HIS A 119 8.57 26.64 -5.66
CA HIS A 119 9.53 26.03 -4.76
C HIS A 119 9.15 26.35 -3.31
N LEU A 120 9.01 25.32 -2.47
CA LEU A 120 8.79 25.48 -1.03
C LEU A 120 10.04 25.07 -0.27
N ASP A 121 10.57 25.98 0.56
CA ASP A 121 11.67 25.71 1.48
C ASP A 121 11.14 25.03 2.76
N ARG A 122 10.55 23.85 2.57
CA ARG A 122 9.95 23.03 3.64
C ARG A 122 10.64 21.68 3.77
N ASP A 123 11.15 21.15 2.66
CA ASP A 123 11.88 19.89 2.62
C ASP A 123 12.85 19.89 1.42
N ALA A 124 14.13 20.13 1.70
CA ALA A 124 15.17 20.24 0.67
C ALA A 124 15.43 18.91 -0.06
N ASP A 125 15.27 17.78 0.63
CA ASP A 125 15.43 16.46 0.02
C ASP A 125 14.29 16.21 -0.98
N LEU A 126 13.03 16.42 -0.58
CA LEU A 126 11.89 16.27 -1.49
C LEU A 126 12.02 17.19 -2.71
N GLN A 127 12.41 18.45 -2.52
CA GLN A 127 12.64 19.35 -3.64
C GLN A 127 13.70 18.81 -4.61
N THR A 128 14.83 18.34 -4.08
CA THR A 128 15.92 17.79 -4.88
C THR A 128 15.45 16.57 -5.68
N GLN A 129 14.64 15.70 -5.06
CA GLN A 129 14.08 14.52 -5.72
C GLN A 129 13.10 14.90 -6.84
N LEU A 130 12.21 15.87 -6.61
CA LEU A 130 11.27 16.34 -7.63
C LEU A 130 12.01 16.92 -8.85
N GLN A 131 13.06 17.71 -8.62
CA GLN A 131 13.91 18.24 -9.69
C GLN A 131 14.66 17.12 -10.43
N ALA A 132 15.20 16.14 -9.71
CA ALA A 132 15.89 15.00 -10.32
C ALA A 132 14.94 14.18 -11.21
N ILE A 133 13.69 14.01 -10.79
CA ILE A 133 12.65 13.32 -11.56
C ILE A 133 12.29 14.13 -12.82
N ALA A 134 11.95 15.42 -12.66
CA ALA A 134 11.54 16.27 -13.78
C ALA A 134 12.63 16.41 -14.86
N ASN A 135 13.90 16.36 -14.47
CA ASN A 135 15.04 16.48 -15.38
C ASN A 135 15.58 15.14 -15.90
N ASN A 136 14.97 14.00 -15.54
CA ASN A 136 15.41 12.68 -15.97
C ASN A 136 14.45 12.09 -17.01
N SER A 137 14.81 12.17 -18.30
CA SER A 137 14.02 11.60 -19.39
C SER A 137 13.86 10.08 -19.34
N ASN A 138 14.72 9.39 -18.58
CA ASN A 138 14.66 7.94 -18.40
C ASN A 138 14.03 7.55 -17.05
N PHE A 139 13.44 8.50 -16.31
CA PHE A 139 12.87 8.20 -14.99
C PHE A 139 11.96 6.96 -15.02
N LYS A 140 12.32 5.95 -14.21
CA LYS A 140 11.52 4.74 -14.11
C LYS A 140 10.26 4.98 -13.28
N TYR A 141 9.20 5.35 -13.97
CA TYR A 141 7.86 5.40 -13.40
C TYR A 141 7.43 4.03 -12.83
N SER A 142 6.70 4.07 -11.71
CA SER A 142 6.02 2.91 -11.13
C SER A 142 4.64 3.30 -10.59
N ARG A 143 3.74 2.33 -10.53
CA ARG A 143 2.44 2.49 -9.88
C ARG A 143 2.59 2.86 -8.40
N LEU A 144 3.61 2.31 -7.73
CA LEU A 144 3.93 2.66 -6.34
C LEU A 144 4.27 4.14 -6.20
N PHE A 145 5.04 4.72 -7.12
CA PHE A 145 5.29 6.16 -7.14
C PHE A 145 4.00 6.99 -7.32
N ALA A 146 3.10 6.56 -8.22
CA ALA A 146 1.79 7.19 -8.38
C ALA A 146 0.96 7.16 -7.09
N ILE A 147 0.92 6.02 -6.40
CA ILE A 147 0.23 5.88 -5.11
C ILE A 147 0.86 6.81 -4.06
N GLY A 148 2.18 7.01 -4.08
CA GLY A 148 2.86 8.00 -3.25
C GLY A 148 2.35 9.43 -3.48
N LEU A 149 2.30 9.87 -4.74
CA LEU A 149 1.75 11.19 -5.11
C LEU A 149 0.29 11.34 -4.66
N PHE A 150 -0.54 10.34 -4.94
CA PHE A 150 -1.94 10.34 -4.53
C PHE A 150 -2.09 10.39 -3.00
N SER A 151 -1.23 9.67 -2.27
CA SER A 151 -1.22 9.67 -0.80
C SER A 151 -0.95 11.07 -0.25
N LEU A 152 0.01 11.82 -0.83
CA LEU A 152 0.29 13.20 -0.42
C LEU A 152 -0.95 14.09 -0.56
N LEU A 153 -1.65 13.99 -1.70
CA LEU A 153 -2.89 14.74 -1.93
C LEU A 153 -3.99 14.33 -0.92
N GLU A 154 -4.20 13.03 -0.73
CA GLU A 154 -5.22 12.50 0.19
C GLU A 154 -4.95 12.91 1.64
N LEU A 155 -3.68 12.98 2.06
CA LEU A 155 -3.28 13.38 3.40
C LEU A 155 -3.45 14.88 3.66
N SER A 156 -3.29 15.70 2.61
CA SER A 156 -3.48 17.16 2.68
C SER A 156 -4.96 17.55 2.60
N ASP A 157 -5.71 16.96 1.66
CA ASP A 157 -7.14 17.18 1.49
C ASP A 157 -7.86 15.91 0.99
N PRO A 158 -8.50 15.15 1.91
CA PRO A 158 -9.29 13.98 1.55
C PRO A 158 -10.51 14.27 0.66
N GLU A 159 -11.06 15.48 0.70
CA GLU A 159 -12.23 15.83 -0.10
C GLU A 159 -11.84 16.14 -1.55
N LEU A 160 -10.68 16.76 -1.76
CA LEU A 160 -10.13 17.00 -3.10
C LEU A 160 -9.96 15.69 -3.89
N VAL A 161 -9.45 14.63 -3.25
CA VAL A 161 -9.23 13.35 -3.96
C VAL A 161 -10.53 12.57 -4.23
N LYS A 162 -11.60 12.84 -3.47
CA LYS A 162 -12.93 12.27 -3.70
C LYS A 162 -13.64 12.94 -4.88
N ASP A 163 -13.44 14.24 -5.05
CA ASP A 163 -13.92 14.96 -6.22
C ASP A 163 -13.12 14.56 -7.47
N GLU A 164 -13.79 13.90 -8.42
CA GLU A 164 -13.14 13.42 -9.64
C GLU A 164 -12.52 14.55 -10.48
N LYS A 165 -13.17 15.70 -10.56
CA LYS A 165 -12.67 16.82 -11.37
C LYS A 165 -11.42 17.42 -10.73
N GLN A 166 -11.50 17.74 -9.44
CA GLN A 166 -10.38 18.33 -8.72
C GLN A 166 -9.19 17.38 -8.64
N ARG A 167 -9.43 16.09 -8.37
CA ARG A 167 -8.39 15.06 -8.40
C ARG A 167 -7.72 14.99 -9.77
N ASN A 168 -8.49 14.89 -10.85
CA ASN A 168 -7.93 14.73 -12.19
C ASN A 168 -7.14 15.98 -12.62
N GLU A 169 -7.61 17.17 -12.26
CA GLU A 169 -6.88 18.42 -12.50
C GLU A 169 -5.56 18.48 -11.73
N ALA A 170 -5.57 18.15 -10.44
CA ALA A 170 -4.36 18.09 -9.61
C ALA A 170 -3.34 17.09 -10.17
N LEU A 171 -3.78 15.88 -10.51
CA LEU A 171 -2.91 14.83 -11.07
C LEU A 171 -2.33 15.23 -12.43
N LYS A 172 -3.12 15.91 -13.27
CA LYS A 172 -2.68 16.41 -14.56
C LYS A 172 -1.57 17.47 -14.40
N ASN A 173 -1.75 18.41 -13.48
CA ASN A 173 -0.75 19.45 -13.21
C ASN A 173 0.56 18.84 -12.72
N ILE A 174 0.48 17.88 -11.79
CA ILE A 174 1.65 17.16 -11.26
C ILE A 174 2.33 16.34 -12.36
N ALA A 175 1.57 15.61 -13.17
CA ALA A 175 2.11 14.82 -14.27
C ALA A 175 2.86 15.71 -15.28
N SER A 176 2.31 16.87 -15.62
CA SER A 176 2.97 17.83 -16.50
C SER A 176 4.28 18.35 -15.89
N GLY A 177 4.26 18.75 -14.62
CA GLY A 177 5.44 19.30 -13.93
C GLY A 177 6.59 18.30 -13.76
N LEU A 178 6.27 17.02 -13.59
CA LEU A 178 7.24 15.93 -13.45
C LEU A 178 7.53 15.20 -14.76
N HIS A 179 7.01 15.68 -15.90
CA HIS A 179 7.12 15.07 -17.22
C HIS A 179 6.71 13.59 -17.25
N LEU A 180 5.65 13.24 -16.51
CA LEU A 180 5.08 11.90 -16.44
C LEU A 180 3.95 11.73 -17.46
N SER A 181 3.67 10.48 -17.82
CA SER A 181 2.49 10.15 -18.62
C SER A 181 1.22 10.29 -17.76
N GLU A 182 0.42 11.34 -18.05
CA GLU A 182 -0.90 11.56 -17.43
C GLU A 182 -1.80 10.32 -17.56
N GLU A 183 -1.82 9.71 -18.76
CA GLU A 183 -2.62 8.51 -19.02
C GLU A 183 -2.24 7.34 -18.12
N LYS A 184 -0.93 7.06 -17.96
CA LYS A 184 -0.46 5.99 -17.08
C LYS A 184 -0.78 6.29 -15.62
N LEU A 185 -0.51 7.53 -15.18
CA LEU A 185 -0.79 7.97 -13.81
C LEU A 185 -2.27 7.79 -13.45
N SER A 186 -3.16 8.24 -14.32
CA SER A 186 -4.62 8.13 -14.13
C SER A 186 -5.07 6.67 -14.07
N LYS A 187 -4.66 5.85 -15.06
CA LYS A 187 -5.02 4.43 -15.12
C LYS A 187 -4.57 3.63 -13.90
N ASP A 188 -3.33 3.87 -13.45
CA ASP A 188 -2.76 3.17 -12.30
C ASP A 188 -3.47 3.54 -10.99
N LEU A 189 -3.88 4.80 -10.84
CA LEU A 189 -4.63 5.28 -9.67
C LEU A 189 -6.08 4.80 -9.66
N ASP A 190 -6.74 4.74 -10.81
CA ASP A 190 -8.08 4.15 -10.93
C ASP A 190 -8.07 2.66 -10.61
N LEU A 191 -7.06 1.92 -11.11
CA LEU A 191 -6.89 0.51 -10.77
C LEU A 191 -6.60 0.31 -9.27
N TYR A 192 -5.74 1.15 -8.69
CA TYR A 192 -5.45 1.14 -7.26
C TYR A 192 -6.72 1.33 -6.43
N ARG A 193 -7.50 2.37 -6.70
CA ARG A 193 -8.76 2.68 -6.00
C ARG A 193 -9.78 1.55 -6.15
N SER A 194 -9.96 1.04 -7.37
CA SER A 194 -10.85 -0.10 -7.63
C SER A 194 -10.43 -1.36 -6.84
N ASN A 195 -9.13 -1.61 -6.70
CA ASN A 195 -8.63 -2.75 -5.94
C ASN A 195 -8.81 -2.57 -4.43
N LEU A 196 -8.69 -1.34 -3.91
CA LEU A 196 -9.03 -1.05 -2.51
C LEU A 196 -10.50 -1.35 -2.23
N ASP A 197 -11.41 -0.93 -3.11
CA ASP A 197 -12.85 -1.20 -2.95
C ASP A 197 -13.15 -2.70 -2.95
N LYS A 198 -12.50 -3.47 -3.85
CA LYS A 198 -12.66 -4.93 -3.90
C LYS A 198 -12.20 -5.60 -2.61
N ILE A 199 -11.07 -5.17 -2.05
CA ILE A 199 -10.56 -5.73 -0.79
C ILE A 199 -11.46 -5.33 0.38
N ALA A 200 -11.92 -4.08 0.46
CA ALA A 200 -12.89 -3.66 1.47
C ALA A 200 -14.16 -4.51 1.43
N GLN A 201 -14.73 -4.74 0.23
CA GLN A 201 -15.89 -5.61 0.05
C GLN A 201 -15.61 -7.07 0.48
N ALA A 202 -14.45 -7.62 0.11
CA ALA A 202 -14.07 -8.97 0.51
C ALA A 202 -13.94 -9.12 2.04
N LEU A 203 -13.44 -8.10 2.73
CA LEU A 203 -13.34 -8.09 4.20
C LEU A 203 -14.71 -8.06 4.88
N VAL A 204 -15.67 -7.30 4.35
CA VAL A 204 -17.05 -7.29 4.85
C VAL A 204 -17.67 -8.68 4.73
N VAL A 205 -17.59 -9.30 3.54
CA VAL A 205 -18.13 -10.65 3.30
C VAL A 205 -17.49 -11.68 4.24
N MET A 206 -16.18 -11.59 4.47
CA MET A 206 -15.47 -12.50 5.39
C MET A 206 -15.92 -12.32 6.84
N ALA A 207 -16.11 -11.08 7.30
CA ALA A 207 -16.61 -10.79 8.63
C ALA A 207 -18.02 -11.37 8.84
N ASP A 208 -18.90 -11.22 7.85
CA ASP A 208 -20.25 -11.78 7.88
C ASP A 208 -20.23 -13.31 7.95
N MET A 209 -19.42 -13.97 7.12
CA MET A 209 -19.25 -15.43 7.14
C MET A 209 -18.74 -15.93 8.50
N LEU A 210 -17.73 -15.28 9.08
CA LEU A 210 -17.20 -15.63 10.40
C LEU A 210 -18.25 -15.46 11.50
N SER A 211 -19.05 -14.40 11.44
CA SER A 211 -20.13 -14.16 12.40
C SER A 211 -21.23 -15.24 12.30
N ALA A 212 -21.60 -15.63 11.08
CA ALA A 212 -22.59 -16.66 10.83
C ALA A 212 -22.10 -18.04 11.31
N ASP A 213 -20.84 -18.37 11.06
CA ASP A 213 -20.23 -19.62 11.53
C ASP A 213 -20.12 -19.68 13.05
N ARG A 214 -19.79 -18.56 13.72
CA ARG A 214 -19.80 -18.48 15.19
C ARG A 214 -21.21 -18.74 15.74
N LYS A 215 -22.23 -18.05 15.20
CA LYS A 215 -23.63 -18.26 15.60
C LYS A 215 -24.08 -19.71 15.39
N LYS A 216 -23.75 -20.32 14.25
CA LYS A 216 -24.07 -21.74 13.98
C LYS A 216 -23.37 -22.68 14.97
N ARG A 217 -22.11 -22.41 15.33
CA ARG A 217 -21.38 -23.21 16.32
C ARG A 217 -21.97 -23.07 17.73
N GLU A 218 -22.37 -21.87 18.11
CA GLU A 218 -23.04 -21.60 19.39
C GLU A 218 -24.41 -22.30 19.48
N GLN A 219 -25.22 -22.21 18.43
CA GLN A 219 -26.51 -22.90 18.34
C GLN A 219 -26.36 -24.42 18.44
N ARG A 220 -25.37 -25.01 17.76
CA ARG A 220 -25.06 -26.44 17.86
C ARG A 220 -24.63 -26.84 19.27
N LYS A 221 -23.81 -26.02 19.94
CA LYS A 221 -23.42 -26.26 21.34
C LYS A 221 -24.62 -26.20 22.28
N GLN A 222 -25.50 -25.21 22.12
CA GLN A 222 -26.72 -25.09 22.94
C GLN A 222 -27.68 -26.29 22.73
N GLN A 223 -27.88 -26.74 21.50
CA GLN A 223 -28.71 -27.92 21.22
C GLN A 223 -28.12 -29.23 21.77
N SER A 224 -26.79 -29.36 21.80
CA SER A 224 -26.13 -30.52 22.41
C SER A 224 -26.28 -30.58 23.94
N THR A 225 -26.40 -29.43 24.61
CA THR A 225 -26.60 -29.38 26.07
C THR A 225 -28.05 -29.61 26.52
N THR A 226 -29.05 -29.36 25.65
CA THR A 226 -30.48 -29.52 26.02
C THR A 226 -31.02 -30.94 25.81
N SER A 227 -30.29 -31.83 25.14
CA SER A 227 -30.75 -33.19 24.79
C SER A 227 -30.44 -34.28 25.83
N VAL A 228 -29.92 -33.92 27.01
CA VAL A 228 -29.61 -34.86 28.10
C VAL A 228 -30.38 -34.51 29.37
N ALA A 229 -31.71 -34.48 29.31
CA ALA A 229 -32.56 -34.61 30.49
C ALA A 229 -33.27 -35.97 30.41
N PRO A 230 -32.90 -36.96 31.24
CA PRO A 230 -33.60 -38.25 31.29
C PRO A 230 -35.06 -38.01 31.70
N PRO A 231 -36.04 -38.76 31.16
CA PRO A 231 -37.42 -38.64 31.60
C PRO A 231 -37.51 -39.03 33.08
N SER A 232 -38.05 -38.12 33.89
CA SER A 232 -38.41 -38.37 35.28
C SER A 232 -39.39 -39.54 35.34
N ALA A 233 -38.96 -40.64 35.97
CA ALA A 233 -39.83 -41.77 36.27
C ALA A 233 -40.94 -41.29 37.22
N ASN A 234 -42.19 -41.55 36.80
CA ASN A 234 -43.36 -41.43 37.67
C ASN A 234 -43.31 -42.51 38.74
N GLU A 235 -43.46 -42.12 40.00
CA GLU A 235 -44.13 -42.90 41.07
C GLU A 235 -44.73 -41.93 42.10
#